data_AF-A0A949XBF5-F1
#
_entry.id   AF-A0A949XBF5-F1
#
_cell.length_a   1.000
_cell.length_b   1.000
_cell.length_c   1.000
_cell.angle_alpha   90.00
_cell.angle_beta   90.00
_cell.angle_gamma   90.00
#
_symmetry.space_group_name_H-M   'P 1'
#
loop_
_entity.id
_entity.type
_entity.pdbx_description
1 polymer ?
#
loop_
_entity_poly.entity_id
_entity_poly.type
_entity_poly.pdbx_seq_one_letter_code
_entity_poly.pdbx_strand_id
1 'polypeptide(L)'
;MRTAMTISITMPPDLLLKAQELAEREHRTMSELFREALRCYMQTDAQWKALLLRTRAAGQALGIKSEEDVERLSDEYRHAQR
;
A
#
# COMPACT_ATOMS: atom_id res chain seq x y z
N MET A 1 -24.36 -1.78 -17.07
CA MET A 1 -23.94 -3.20 -17.13
C MET A 1 -22.59 -3.33 -16.43
N ARG A 2 -22.43 -4.25 -15.49
CA ARG A 2 -21.11 -4.55 -14.91
C ARG A 2 -20.37 -5.48 -15.87
N THR A 3 -19.37 -4.96 -16.58
CA THR A 3 -18.49 -5.78 -17.40
C THR A 3 -17.55 -6.55 -16.47
N ALA A 4 -17.78 -7.85 -16.31
CA ALA A 4 -16.92 -8.74 -15.54
C ALA A 4 -16.48 -9.89 -16.43
N MET A 5 -15.19 -10.21 -16.39
CA MET A 5 -14.62 -11.37 -17.08
C MET A 5 -14.23 -12.41 -16.04
N THR A 6 -14.52 -13.68 -16.32
CA THR A 6 -14.12 -14.80 -15.47
C THR A 6 -12.65 -15.10 -15.66
N ILE A 7 -11.93 -15.26 -14.56
CA ILE A 7 -10.54 -15.72 -14.53
C ILE A 7 -10.48 -17.07 -13.82
N SER A 8 -9.64 -17.97 -14.32
CA SER A 8 -9.31 -19.23 -13.65
C SER A 8 -7.85 -19.15 -13.19
N ILE A 9 -7.60 -19.50 -11.93
CA ILE A 9 -6.27 -19.48 -11.33
C ILE A 9 -6.00 -20.82 -10.65
N THR A 10 -4.75 -21.28 -10.72
CA THR A 10 -4.30 -22.47 -9.98
C THR A 10 -3.53 -22.00 -8.76
N MET A 11 -3.76 -22.66 -7.61
CA MET A 11 -3.08 -22.34 -6.37
C MET A 11 -2.85 -23.59 -5.52
N PRO A 12 -1.84 -23.59 -4.63
CA PRO A 12 -1.62 -24.66 -3.68
C PRO A 12 -2.88 -24.95 -2.83
N PRO A 13 -3.23 -26.22 -2.57
CA PRO A 13 -4.46 -26.57 -1.84
C PRO A 13 -4.54 -25.94 -0.44
N ASP A 14 -3.41 -25.86 0.25
CA ASP A 14 -3.31 -25.24 1.57
C ASP A 14 -3.62 -23.74 1.54
N LEU A 15 -3.21 -23.06 0.45
CA LEU A 15 -3.50 -21.65 0.25
C LEU A 15 -4.97 -21.42 -0.07
N LEU A 16 -5.59 -22.32 -0.84
CA LEU A 16 -7.02 -22.25 -1.16
C LEU A 16 -7.86 -22.38 0.12
N LEU A 17 -7.52 -23.33 1.00
CA LEU A 17 -8.18 -23.51 2.29
C LEU A 17 -8.11 -22.25 3.14
N LYS A 18 -6.92 -21.66 3.29
CA LYS A 18 -6.73 -20.41 4.04
C LYS A 18 -7.55 -19.25 3.46
N ALA A 19 -7.62 -19.15 2.13
CA ALA A 19 -8.42 -18.12 1.48
C ALA A 19 -9.92 -18.32 1.73
N GLN A 20 -10.38 -19.57 1.75
CA GLN A 20 -11.78 -19.90 2.03
C GLN A 20 -12.16 -19.60 3.48
N GLU A 21 -11.34 -20.03 4.46
CA GLU A 21 -11.53 -19.69 5.88
C GLU A 21 -11.54 -18.17 6.11
N LEU A 22 -10.67 -17.44 5.42
CA LEU A 22 -10.61 -15.99 5.48
C LEU A 22 -11.90 -15.35 4.94
N ALA A 23 -12.38 -15.80 3.79
CA ALA A 23 -13.62 -15.30 3.18
C ALA A 23 -14.83 -15.56 4.08
N GLU A 24 -14.92 -16.75 4.68
CA GLU A 24 -15.98 -17.13 5.63
C GLU A 24 -15.95 -16.24 6.88
N ARG A 25 -14.77 -16.07 7.48
CA ARG A 25 -14.58 -15.23 8.67
C ARG A 25 -14.97 -13.77 8.42
N GLU A 26 -14.73 -13.27 7.22
CA GLU A 26 -15.06 -11.88 6.84
C GLU A 26 -16.48 -11.72 6.29
N HIS A 27 -17.26 -12.81 6.18
CA HIS A 27 -18.57 -12.84 5.56
C HIS A 27 -18.57 -12.31 4.11
N ARG A 28 -17.57 -12.72 3.31
CA ARG A 28 -17.39 -12.30 1.90
C ARG A 28 -17.31 -13.51 0.98
N THR A 29 -17.56 -13.29 -0.31
CA THR A 29 -17.32 -14.30 -1.34
C THR A 29 -15.84 -14.37 -1.73
N MET A 30 -15.39 -15.51 -2.25
CA MET A 30 -14.03 -15.66 -2.79
C MET A 30 -13.72 -14.60 -3.86
N SER A 31 -14.67 -14.34 -4.76
CA SER A 31 -14.53 -13.31 -5.80
C SER A 31 -14.36 -11.91 -5.22
N GLU A 32 -14.98 -11.59 -4.08
CA GLU A 32 -14.76 -10.31 -3.39
C GLU A 32 -13.39 -10.25 -2.74
N LEU A 33 -12.99 -11.31 -2.01
CA LEU A 33 -11.68 -11.41 -1.39
C LEU A 33 -10.56 -11.21 -2.42
N PHE A 34 -10.59 -11.93 -3.55
CA PHE A 34 -9.56 -11.82 -4.58
C PHE A 34 -9.56 -10.45 -5.29
N ARG A 35 -10.73 -9.87 -5.55
CA ARG A 35 -10.81 -8.53 -6.14
C ARG A 35 -10.21 -7.48 -5.21
N GLU A 36 -10.49 -7.58 -3.91
CA GLU A 36 -9.93 -6.65 -2.93
C GLU A 36 -8.42 -6.85 -2.74
N ALA A 37 -7.97 -8.10 -2.62
CA ALA A 37 -6.55 -8.41 -2.55
C ALA A 37 -5.77 -7.84 -3.76
N LEU A 38 -6.33 -7.95 -4.97
CA LEU A 38 -5.74 -7.36 -6.17
C LEU A 38 -5.71 -5.83 -6.13
N ARG A 39 -6.79 -5.17 -5.66
CA ARG A 39 -6.80 -3.71 -5.48
C ARG A 39 -5.75 -3.26 -4.48
N CYS A 40 -5.65 -3.93 -3.33
CA CYS A 40 -4.63 -3.63 -2.32
C CYS A 40 -3.23 -3.78 -2.91
N TYR A 41 -2.97 -4.91 -3.58
CA TYR A 41 -1.67 -5.16 -4.23
C TYR A 41 -1.29 -4.06 -5.22
N MET A 42 -2.23 -3.58 -6.03
CA MET A 42 -2.01 -2.49 -6.97
C MET A 42 -1.83 -1.13 -6.29
N GLN A 43 -2.57 -0.84 -5.22
CA GLN A 43 -2.54 0.45 -4.53
C GLN A 43 -1.29 0.63 -3.67
N THR A 44 -0.85 -0.42 -2.96
CA THR A 44 0.30 -0.35 -2.05
C THR A 44 1.56 0.09 -2.79
N ASP A 45 1.78 -0.42 -4.00
CA ASP A 45 2.98 -0.08 -4.79
C ASP A 45 2.86 1.33 -5.41
N ALA A 46 1.68 1.71 -5.91
CA ALA A 46 1.47 3.00 -6.55
C ALA A 46 1.56 4.18 -5.56
N GLN A 47 0.92 4.06 -4.39
CA GLN A 47 0.93 5.12 -3.37
C GLN A 47 2.33 5.27 -2.77
N TRP A 48 3.01 4.16 -2.50
CA TRP A 48 4.38 4.18 -1.98
C TRP A 48 5.36 4.78 -2.99
N LYS A 49 5.28 4.40 -4.26
CA LYS A 49 6.09 5.00 -5.34
C LYS A 49 5.83 6.49 -5.50
N ALA A 50 4.56 6.91 -5.48
CA ALA A 50 4.21 8.33 -5.58
C ALA A 50 4.72 9.14 -4.38
N LEU A 51 4.62 8.57 -3.17
CA LEU A 51 5.17 9.18 -1.96
C LEU A 51 6.69 9.34 -2.08
N LEU A 52 7.40 8.27 -2.44
CA LEU A 52 8.86 8.28 -2.62
C LEU A 52 9.30 9.28 -3.69
N LEU A 53 8.58 9.40 -4.80
CA LEU A 53 8.88 10.36 -5.85
C LEU A 53 8.77 11.80 -5.32
N ARG A 54 7.67 12.10 -4.63
CA ARG A 54 7.43 13.43 -4.04
C ARG A 54 8.44 13.76 -2.94
N THR A 55 8.70 12.84 -2.02
CA THR A 55 9.62 13.08 -0.90
C THR A 55 11.06 13.16 -1.35
N ARG A 56 11.48 12.40 -2.37
CA ARG A 56 12.82 12.53 -2.96
C ARG A 56 13.03 13.90 -3.59
N ALA A 57 12.07 14.38 -4.39
CA ALA A 57 12.15 15.71 -5.00
C ALA A 57 12.20 16.82 -3.93
N ALA A 58 11.36 16.73 -2.90
CA ALA A 58 11.36 17.68 -1.79
C ALA A 58 12.66 17.63 -0.98
N GLY A 59 13.17 16.44 -0.66
CA GLY A 59 14.42 16.26 0.07
C GLY A 59 15.63 16.80 -0.68
N GLN A 60 15.67 16.62 -2.01
CA GLN A 60 16.70 17.22 -2.87
C GLN A 60 16.63 18.75 -2.86
N ALA A 61 15.43 19.33 -2.99
CA ALA A 61 15.24 20.78 -2.95
C ALA A 61 15.62 21.39 -1.58
N LEU A 62 15.42 20.65 -0.49
CA LEU A 62 15.80 21.03 0.87
C LEU A 62 17.25 20.67 1.23
N GLY A 63 17.98 20.01 0.33
CA GLY A 63 19.38 19.63 0.55
C GLY A 63 19.60 18.57 1.64
N ILE A 64 18.59 17.77 1.97
CA ILE A 64 18.65 16.73 3.00
C ILE A 64 19.54 15.60 2.52
N LYS A 65 20.62 15.30 3.27
CA LYS A 65 21.61 14.27 2.91
C LYS A 65 21.84 13.22 3.99
N SER A 66 21.49 13.52 5.24
CA SER A 66 21.60 12.58 6.35
C SER A 66 20.35 12.56 7.22
N GLU A 67 20.29 11.61 8.16
CA GLU A 67 19.25 11.58 9.18
C GLU A 67 19.33 12.79 10.14
N GLU A 68 20.53 13.33 10.40
CA GLU A 68 20.66 14.53 11.23
C GLU A 68 20.00 15.76 10.59
N ASP A 69 20.03 15.88 9.26
CA ASP A 69 19.31 16.95 8.55
C ASP A 69 17.80 16.86 8.77
N VAL A 70 17.27 15.65 8.87
CA VAL A 70 15.83 15.41 9.11
C VAL A 70 15.45 15.81 10.54
N GLU A 71 16.23 15.40 11.54
CA GLU A 71 15.94 15.76 12.93
C GLU A 71 16.03 17.27 13.13
N ARG A 72 17.07 17.91 12.59
CA ARG A 72 17.23 19.36 12.62
C ARG A 72 16.02 20.10 12.04
N LEU A 73 15.56 19.70 10.85
CA LEU A 73 14.37 20.30 10.22
C LEU A 73 13.09 20.05 11.05
N SER A 74 12.98 18.89 11.70
CA SER A 74 11.85 18.58 12.57
C SER A 74 11.84 19.48 13.81
N ASP A 75 12.99 19.65 14.45
CA ASP A 75 13.16 20.53 15.61
C ASP A 75 12.89 21.99 15.26
N GLU A 76 13.49 22.50 14.18
CA GLU A 76 13.23 23.85 13.68
C GLU A 76 11.73 24.11 13.47
N TYR A 77 11.01 23.16 12.86
CA TYR A 77 9.57 23.25 12.65
C TYR A 77 8.78 23.21 13.98
N ARG A 78 9.11 22.29 14.89
CA ARG A 78 8.46 22.18 16.22
C ARG A 78 8.65 23.45 17.04
N HIS A 79 9.81 24.09 16.94
CA HIS A 79 10.12 25.35 17.61
C HIS A 79 9.36 26.53 17.00
N ALA A 80 9.19 26.57 15.68
CA ALA A 80 8.44 27.62 14.99
C ALA A 80 6.92 27.57 15.19
N GLN A 81 6.38 26.42 15.63
CA GLN A 81 4.95 26.21 15.90
C GLN A 81 4.55 26.44 17.37
N ARG A 82 5.49 26.81 18.25
CA ARG A 82 5.21 27.23 19.63
C ARG A 82 5.19 28.75 19.73
#